data_AF-A0A524MDL3-F1
#
_entry.id   AF-A0A524MDL3-F1
#
_cell.length_a   1.000
_cell.length_b   1.000
_cell.length_c   1.000
_cell.angle_alpha   90.00
_cell.angle_beta   90.00
_cell.angle_gamma   90.00
#
_symmetry.space_group_name_H-M   'P 1'
#
loop_
_entity.id
_entity.type
_entity.pdbx_description
1 polymer ?
#
loop_
_entity_poly.entity_id
_entity_poly.type
_entity_poly.pdbx_seq_one_letter_code
_entity_poly.pdbx_strand_id
1 'polypeptide(L)'
;MGLLSTHEAVVWWEYHHGKPTSDIFSEYESSADIPDYLFSTLGAEIDDKIIDPKKAKKEKEKIRRMQFSSAAYVSRVLSRAKSKIEDSLKQHANSHRLDTENVNGERGVLTGFDYQANTNVYIVFTLKLGVIVWYEHRNYGGKLCDGTPFNPQTKSDGKPCPKVEECRETLNTILDEYHLTLNPKEEEMYMTEQSIRIFGKLGAKQLPRYQRETQGD
;
A
#
# COMPACT_ATOMS: atom_id res chain seq x y z
N MET A 1 14.41 -0.72 -9.19
CA MET A 1 13.22 -0.01 -9.69
C MET A 1 12.10 -0.39 -8.76
N GLY A 2 11.18 0.51 -8.43
CA GLY A 2 9.89 0.11 -7.88
C GLY A 2 9.30 -1.05 -8.69
N LEU A 3 8.50 -1.89 -8.05
CA LEU A 3 7.87 -3.08 -8.65
C LEU A 3 7.18 -2.77 -10.00
N LEU A 4 6.69 -1.53 -10.13
CA LEU A 4 5.98 -1.01 -11.28
C LEU A 4 6.85 -0.04 -12.10
N SER A 5 6.65 -0.05 -13.41
CA SER A 5 7.11 1.03 -14.30
C SER A 5 6.32 2.32 -14.06
N THR A 6 6.81 3.46 -14.55
CA THR A 6 6.12 4.76 -14.44
C THR A 6 4.67 4.72 -14.91
N HIS A 7 4.40 4.13 -16.08
CA HIS A 7 3.03 4.01 -16.60
C HIS A 7 2.16 3.13 -15.68
N GLU A 8 2.70 2.02 -15.19
CA GLU A 8 2.00 1.12 -14.28
C GLU A 8 1.69 1.82 -12.94
N ALA A 9 2.63 2.59 -12.40
CA ALA A 9 2.44 3.36 -11.17
C ALA A 9 1.35 4.44 -11.29
N VAL A 10 1.36 5.21 -12.39
CA VAL A 10 0.33 6.24 -12.65
C VAL A 10 -1.04 5.60 -12.80
N VAL A 11 -1.17 4.58 -13.66
CA VAL A 11 -2.46 3.92 -13.89
C VAL A 11 -2.97 3.22 -12.62
N TRP A 12 -2.08 2.60 -11.83
CA TRP A 12 -2.42 2.01 -10.55
C TRP A 12 -3.00 3.04 -9.58
N TRP A 13 -2.30 4.15 -9.38
CA TRP A 13 -2.69 5.22 -8.47
C TRP A 13 -4.06 5.79 -8.81
N GLU A 14 -4.25 6.20 -10.07
CA GLU A 14 -5.50 6.81 -10.53
C GLU A 14 -6.68 5.84 -10.40
N TYR A 15 -6.46 4.57 -10.74
CA TYR A 15 -7.47 3.53 -10.58
C TYR A 15 -7.86 3.32 -9.11
N HIS A 16 -6.85 3.26 -8.23
CA HIS A 16 -7.06 3.12 -6.79
C HIS A 16 -7.78 4.31 -6.16
N HIS A 17 -7.62 5.50 -6.75
CA HIS A 17 -8.32 6.71 -6.37
C HIS A 17 -9.69 6.86 -7.05
N GLY A 18 -10.20 5.79 -7.65
CA GLY A 18 -11.59 5.67 -8.12
C GLY A 18 -11.82 6.05 -9.58
N LYS A 19 -10.77 6.37 -10.35
CA LYS A 19 -10.94 6.67 -11.78
C LYS A 19 -11.00 5.38 -12.61
N PRO A 20 -12.08 5.14 -13.39
CA PRO A 20 -12.11 4.03 -14.33
C PRO A 20 -11.10 4.26 -15.47
N THR A 21 -10.73 3.20 -16.20
CA THR A 21 -9.69 3.28 -17.24
C THR A 21 -10.04 4.19 -18.41
N SER A 22 -11.32 4.43 -18.67
CA SER A 22 -11.80 5.43 -19.64
C SER A 22 -11.38 6.84 -19.24
N ASP A 23 -11.62 7.19 -17.98
CA ASP A 23 -11.42 8.54 -17.46
C ASP A 23 -9.94 8.84 -17.30
N ILE A 24 -9.17 7.84 -16.85
CA ILE A 24 -7.71 7.88 -16.87
C ILE A 24 -7.23 8.16 -18.30
N PHE A 25 -7.74 7.43 -19.30
CA PHE A 25 -7.31 7.71 -20.67
C PHE A 25 -7.66 9.13 -21.12
N SER A 26 -8.89 9.59 -20.89
CA SER A 26 -9.32 10.94 -21.28
C SER A 26 -8.46 12.04 -20.66
N GLU A 27 -8.05 11.90 -19.40
CA GLU A 27 -7.19 12.87 -18.72
C GLU A 27 -5.78 12.92 -19.31
N TYR A 28 -5.23 11.77 -19.70
CA TYR A 28 -3.88 11.65 -20.25
C TYR A 28 -3.86 11.51 -21.78
N GLU A 29 -4.95 11.84 -22.47
CA GLU A 29 -5.04 11.80 -23.94
C GLU A 29 -4.19 12.92 -24.54
N SER A 30 -4.37 14.14 -24.03
CA SER A 30 -3.46 15.26 -24.23
C SER A 30 -2.51 15.30 -23.05
N SER A 31 -1.21 15.11 -23.31
CA SER A 31 -0.14 15.06 -22.29
C SER A 31 -0.44 15.89 -21.03
N ALA A 32 -0.58 15.21 -19.89
CA ALA A 32 -0.98 15.80 -18.61
C ALA A 32 0.09 15.58 -17.54
N ASP A 33 0.10 16.45 -16.53
CA ASP A 33 0.98 16.32 -15.38
C ASP A 33 0.50 15.18 -14.49
N ILE A 34 1.43 14.32 -14.04
CA ILE A 34 1.10 13.27 -13.05
C ILE A 34 0.86 13.89 -11.66
N PRO A 35 0.10 13.21 -10.78
CA PRO A 35 -0.09 13.63 -9.39
C PRO A 35 1.23 13.94 -8.67
N ASP A 36 1.24 15.03 -7.89
CA ASP A 36 2.46 15.48 -7.19
C ASP A 36 3.01 14.41 -6.22
N TYR A 37 2.13 13.63 -5.59
CA TYR A 37 2.54 12.48 -4.78
C TYR A 37 3.40 11.51 -5.59
N LEU A 38 2.92 11.06 -6.76
CA LEU A 38 3.67 10.17 -7.63
C LEU A 38 4.96 10.80 -8.15
N PHE A 39 4.91 12.07 -8.51
CA PHE A 39 6.10 12.78 -8.97
C PHE A 39 7.17 12.82 -7.87
N SER A 40 6.78 13.05 -6.61
CA SER A 40 7.71 13.04 -5.48
C SER A 40 8.29 11.65 -5.22
N THR A 41 7.46 10.61 -5.21
CA THR A 41 7.86 9.22 -4.96
C THR A 41 8.78 8.69 -6.06
N LEU A 42 8.35 8.79 -7.33
CA LEU A 42 9.17 8.37 -8.47
C LEU A 42 10.40 9.25 -8.64
N GLY A 43 10.31 10.53 -8.27
CA GLY A 43 11.41 11.48 -8.30
C GLY A 43 12.51 11.12 -7.31
N ALA A 44 12.16 10.75 -6.08
CA ALA A 44 13.11 10.27 -5.08
C ALA A 44 13.82 9.00 -5.57
N GLU A 45 13.05 8.06 -6.14
CA GLU A 45 13.60 6.85 -6.75
C GLU A 45 14.59 7.11 -7.90
N ILE A 46 14.42 8.21 -8.63
CA ILE A 46 15.34 8.65 -9.69
C ILE A 46 16.61 9.24 -9.07
N ASP A 47 16.48 10.09 -8.05
CA ASP A 47 17.64 10.70 -7.38
C ASP A 47 18.55 9.64 -6.75
N ASP A 48 17.96 8.62 -6.12
CA ASP A 48 18.72 7.54 -5.49
C ASP A 48 19.52 6.70 -6.51
N LYS A 49 19.04 6.60 -7.75
CA LYS A 49 19.64 5.74 -8.78
C LYS A 49 20.53 6.49 -9.76
N ILE A 50 20.28 7.78 -9.98
CA ILE A 50 20.97 8.60 -10.97
C ILE A 50 21.83 9.63 -10.26
N ILE A 51 23.11 9.31 -10.12
CA ILE A 51 24.12 10.18 -9.49
C ILE A 51 24.30 11.50 -10.27
N ASP A 52 24.19 11.48 -11.60
CA ASP A 52 24.33 12.68 -12.43
C ASP A 52 23.08 13.58 -12.30
N PRO A 53 23.19 14.79 -11.72
CA PRO A 53 22.05 15.66 -11.46
C PRO A 53 21.38 16.16 -12.75
N LYS A 54 22.11 16.32 -13.85
CA LYS A 54 21.53 16.73 -15.13
C LYS A 54 20.68 15.62 -15.72
N LYS A 55 21.17 14.38 -15.63
CA LYS A 55 20.44 13.19 -16.09
C LYS A 55 19.23 12.92 -15.20
N ALA A 56 19.36 13.02 -13.88
CA ALA A 56 18.26 12.88 -12.93
C ALA A 56 17.14 13.89 -13.20
N LYS A 57 17.50 15.17 -13.38
CA LYS A 57 16.55 16.22 -13.77
C LYS A 57 15.83 15.89 -15.08
N LYS A 58 16.56 15.46 -16.11
CA LYS A 58 15.96 15.09 -17.40
C LYS A 58 14.98 13.92 -17.28
N GLU A 59 15.31 12.89 -16.50
CA GLU A 59 14.38 11.78 -16.27
C GLU A 59 13.14 12.21 -15.46
N LYS A 60 13.30 13.10 -14.48
CA LYS A 60 12.17 13.69 -13.75
C LYS A 60 11.23 14.46 -14.67
N GLU A 61 11.75 15.31 -15.55
CA GLU A 61 10.93 16.03 -16.54
C GLU A 61 10.16 15.09 -17.47
N LYS A 62 10.75 13.94 -17.84
CA LYS A 62 10.07 12.94 -18.67
C LYS A 62 8.89 12.29 -17.95
N ILE A 63 9.00 12.03 -16.64
CA ILE A 63 7.90 11.42 -15.89
C ILE A 63 6.85 12.46 -15.48
N ARG A 64 7.18 13.75 -15.43
CA ARG A 64 6.25 14.83 -15.07
C ARG A 64 5.04 14.83 -16.00
N ARG A 65 5.28 14.70 -17.30
CA ARG A 65 4.24 14.71 -18.33
C ARG A 65 4.01 13.32 -18.88
N MET A 66 2.80 12.82 -18.69
CA MET A 66 2.38 11.50 -19.12
C MET A 66 1.37 11.60 -20.27
N GLN A 67 1.42 10.64 -21.19
CA GLN A 67 0.42 10.50 -22.25
C GLN A 67 0.14 9.03 -22.52
N PHE A 68 -1.13 8.67 -22.68
CA PHE A 68 -1.55 7.32 -23.05
C PHE A 68 -2.13 7.28 -24.46
N SER A 69 -1.95 6.14 -25.15
CA SER A 69 -2.33 6.00 -26.55
C SER A 69 -3.77 5.55 -26.77
N SER A 70 -4.40 4.91 -25.77
CA SER A 70 -5.80 4.47 -25.82
C SER A 70 -6.28 3.96 -24.45
N ALA A 71 -7.58 3.93 -24.23
CA ALA A 71 -8.18 3.26 -23.07
C ALA A 71 -7.82 1.75 -23.01
N ALA A 72 -7.72 1.08 -24.16
CA ALA A 72 -7.29 -0.32 -24.23
C ALA A 72 -5.82 -0.51 -23.80
N TYR A 73 -4.97 0.49 -24.05
CA TYR A 73 -3.61 0.50 -23.53
C TYR A 73 -3.62 0.66 -22.00
N VAL A 74 -4.36 1.63 -21.45
CA VAL A 74 -4.50 1.85 -20.00
C VAL A 74 -4.98 0.59 -19.29
N SER A 75 -6.03 -0.07 -19.80
CA SER A 75 -6.52 -1.32 -19.22
C SER A 75 -5.46 -2.43 -19.19
N ARG A 76 -4.66 -2.58 -20.26
CA ARG A 76 -3.56 -3.56 -20.27
C ARG A 76 -2.45 -3.21 -19.27
N VAL A 77 -2.13 -1.93 -19.14
CA VAL A 77 -1.16 -1.44 -18.14
C VAL A 77 -1.65 -1.74 -16.74
N LEU A 78 -2.93 -1.46 -16.44
CA LEU A 78 -3.53 -1.78 -15.15
C LEU A 78 -3.48 -3.29 -14.85
N SER A 79 -3.87 -4.14 -15.80
CA SER A 79 -3.83 -5.60 -15.62
C SER A 79 -2.41 -6.11 -15.34
N ARG A 80 -1.40 -5.56 -16.02
CA ARG A 80 0.01 -5.90 -15.75
C ARG A 80 0.46 -5.46 -14.37
N ALA A 81 0.08 -4.24 -13.95
CA ALA A 81 0.37 -3.75 -12.60
C ALA A 81 -0.24 -4.66 -11.54
N LYS A 82 -1.55 -4.96 -11.65
CA LYS A 82 -2.28 -5.87 -10.75
C LYS A 82 -1.59 -7.24 -10.67
N SER A 83 -1.22 -7.84 -11.80
CA SER A 83 -0.52 -9.13 -11.86
C SER A 83 0.84 -9.09 -11.16
N LYS A 84 1.68 -8.08 -11.45
CA LYS A 84 3.00 -7.94 -10.82
C LYS A 84 2.90 -7.78 -9.31
N ILE A 85 1.94 -6.98 -8.85
CA ILE A 85 1.66 -6.80 -7.43
C ILE A 85 1.25 -8.13 -6.81
N GLU A 86 0.25 -8.81 -7.38
CA GLU A 86 -0.22 -10.10 -6.88
C GLU A 86 0.90 -11.14 -6.78
N ASP A 87 1.72 -11.26 -7.81
CA ASP A 87 2.85 -12.19 -7.85
C ASP A 87 3.87 -11.84 -6.75
N SER A 88 4.18 -10.55 -6.57
CA SER A 88 5.09 -10.10 -5.52
C SER A 88 4.53 -10.37 -4.12
N LEU A 89 3.25 -10.10 -3.87
CA LEU A 89 2.60 -10.41 -2.59
C LEU A 89 2.69 -11.91 -2.26
N LYS A 90 2.40 -12.78 -3.24
CA LYS A 90 2.51 -14.24 -3.09
C LYS A 90 3.95 -14.68 -2.82
N GLN A 91 4.94 -14.08 -3.49
CA GLN A 91 6.36 -14.36 -3.25
C GLN A 91 6.75 -14.03 -1.79
N HIS A 92 6.32 -12.88 -1.27
CA HIS A 92 6.55 -12.52 0.12
C HIS A 92 5.83 -13.49 1.08
N ALA A 93 4.56 -13.82 0.84
CA ALA A 93 3.83 -14.79 1.67
C ALA A 93 4.53 -16.16 1.72
N ASN A 94 5.00 -16.66 0.57
CA ASN A 94 5.75 -17.91 0.48
C ASN A 94 7.09 -17.84 1.22
N SER A 95 7.81 -16.72 1.09
CA SER A 95 9.09 -16.50 1.80
C SER A 95 8.90 -16.49 3.31
N HIS A 96 7.79 -15.94 3.80
CA HIS A 96 7.41 -15.92 5.20
C HIS A 96 6.66 -17.17 5.66
N ARG A 97 6.45 -18.17 4.77
CA ARG A 97 5.74 -19.43 5.06
C ARG A 97 4.35 -19.22 5.66
N LEU A 98 3.65 -18.19 5.20
CA LEU A 98 2.31 -17.86 5.68
C LEU A 98 1.29 -18.84 5.12
N ASP A 99 0.30 -19.17 5.95
CA ASP A 99 -0.95 -19.76 5.47
C ASP A 99 -1.79 -18.67 4.83
N THR A 100 -1.88 -18.67 3.50
CA THR A 100 -2.48 -17.57 2.75
C THR A 100 -4.00 -17.70 2.76
N GLU A 101 -4.69 -16.72 3.35
CA GLU A 101 -6.15 -16.73 3.46
C GLU A 101 -6.85 -16.02 2.29
N ASN A 102 -6.23 -14.94 1.79
CA ASN A 102 -6.78 -14.13 0.71
C ASN A 102 -5.68 -13.37 -0.01
N VAL A 103 -5.78 -13.28 -1.34
CA VAL A 103 -4.92 -12.42 -2.16
C VAL A 103 -5.81 -11.56 -3.03
N ASN A 104 -5.58 -10.25 -3.03
CA ASN A 104 -6.30 -9.30 -3.86
C ASN A 104 -5.31 -8.39 -4.58
N GLY A 105 -4.86 -8.82 -5.77
CA GLY A 105 -3.99 -8.01 -6.64
C GLY A 105 -4.63 -6.72 -7.13
N GLU A 106 -5.96 -6.66 -7.18
CA GLU A 106 -6.69 -5.44 -7.48
C GLU A 106 -6.58 -4.38 -6.39
N ARG A 107 -6.45 -4.78 -5.12
CA ARG A 107 -6.21 -3.85 -4.00
C ARG A 107 -4.75 -3.80 -3.57
N GLY A 108 -3.91 -4.70 -4.07
CA GLY A 108 -2.52 -4.81 -3.62
C GLY A 108 -2.40 -5.26 -2.16
N VAL A 109 -3.31 -6.12 -1.71
CA VAL A 109 -3.33 -6.63 -0.32
C VAL A 109 -3.43 -8.16 -0.34
N LEU A 110 -2.65 -8.79 0.54
CA LEU A 110 -2.75 -10.21 0.89
C LEU A 110 -2.90 -10.33 2.41
N THR A 111 -3.78 -11.23 2.85
CA THR A 111 -3.89 -11.63 4.26
C THR A 111 -3.49 -13.09 4.41
N GLY A 112 -2.81 -13.38 5.50
CA GLY A 112 -2.45 -14.73 5.87
C GLY A 112 -2.23 -14.85 7.37
N PHE A 113 -1.92 -16.07 7.80
CA PHE A 113 -1.61 -16.38 9.19
C PHE A 113 -0.21 -16.99 9.30
N ASP A 114 0.56 -16.55 10.28
CA ASP A 114 1.84 -17.16 10.63
C ASP A 114 1.64 -18.04 11.87
N TYR A 115 1.71 -19.36 11.71
CA TYR A 115 1.55 -20.31 12.82
C TYR A 115 2.70 -20.28 13.83
N GLN A 116 3.91 -19.84 13.44
CA GLN A 116 5.04 -19.76 14.36
C GLN A 116 4.91 -18.54 15.26
N ALA A 117 4.51 -17.40 14.68
CA ALA A 117 4.23 -16.18 15.43
C ALA A 117 2.83 -16.16 16.06
N ASN A 118 1.96 -17.09 15.67
CA ASN A 118 0.56 -17.19 16.09
C ASN A 118 -0.20 -15.87 15.93
N THR A 119 -0.09 -15.25 14.76
CA THR A 119 -0.69 -13.93 14.49
C THR A 119 -1.08 -13.76 13.03
N ASN A 120 -2.01 -12.84 12.78
CA ASN A 120 -2.38 -12.42 11.44
C ASN A 120 -1.24 -11.62 10.81
N VAL A 121 -1.06 -11.79 9.51
CA VAL A 121 -0.07 -11.07 8.72
C VAL A 121 -0.75 -10.44 7.52
N TYR A 122 -0.47 -9.17 7.32
CA TYR A 122 -0.96 -8.39 6.18
C TYR A 122 0.23 -8.05 5.30
N ILE A 123 0.16 -8.39 4.02
CA ILE A 123 1.15 -7.96 3.03
C ILE A 123 0.49 -6.93 2.12
N VAL A 124 1.06 -5.73 2.08
CA VAL A 124 0.46 -4.57 1.41
C VAL A 124 1.47 -3.95 0.46
N PHE A 125 1.06 -3.71 -0.78
CA PHE A 125 1.85 -2.98 -1.75
C PHE A 125 1.63 -1.47 -1.61
N THR A 126 2.71 -0.71 -1.55
CA THR A 126 2.69 0.75 -1.64
C THR A 126 3.69 1.19 -2.70
N LEU A 127 3.43 2.33 -3.32
CA LEU A 127 4.35 2.97 -4.25
C LEU A 127 5.57 3.52 -3.52
N LYS A 128 5.39 4.10 -2.33
CA LYS A 128 6.48 4.73 -1.57
C LYS A 128 7.38 3.72 -0.85
N LEU A 129 6.82 2.73 -0.16
CA LEU A 129 7.59 1.79 0.67
C LEU A 129 7.77 0.41 0.02
N GLY A 130 7.18 0.18 -1.17
CA GLY A 130 7.18 -1.12 -1.82
C GLY A 130 6.25 -2.11 -1.11
N VAL A 131 6.64 -3.39 -1.08
CA VAL A 131 5.86 -4.44 -0.40
C VAL A 131 6.19 -4.45 1.09
N ILE A 132 5.18 -4.15 1.90
CA ILE A 132 5.23 -4.13 3.35
C ILE A 132 4.69 -5.46 3.87
N VAL A 133 5.41 -6.10 4.80
CA VAL A 133 4.93 -7.28 5.55
C VAL A 133 4.66 -6.85 6.99
N TRP A 134 3.39 -6.83 7.38
CA TRP A 134 2.95 -6.35 8.68
C TRP A 134 2.39 -7.50 9.53
N TYR A 135 3.11 -7.83 10.59
CA TYR A 135 2.65 -8.76 11.62
C TYR A 135 1.77 -8.02 12.62
N GLU A 136 0.55 -8.50 12.84
CA GLU A 136 -0.32 -7.96 13.88
C GLU A 136 0.34 -8.12 15.26
N HIS A 137 0.45 -7.02 15.99
CA HIS A 137 1.00 -7.00 17.34
C HIS A 137 0.37 -5.86 18.16
N ARG A 138 0.24 -6.08 19.48
CA ARG A 138 -0.38 -5.12 20.40
C ARG A 138 0.63 -4.34 21.25
N ASN A 139 1.86 -4.83 21.33
CA ASN A 139 2.95 -4.23 22.08
C ASN A 139 4.30 -4.62 21.44
N TYR A 140 5.36 -3.93 21.83
CA TYR A 140 6.73 -4.26 21.48
C TYR A 140 7.51 -4.55 22.76
N GLY A 141 7.93 -5.80 22.97
CA GLY A 141 8.67 -6.19 24.17
C GLY A 141 7.89 -5.92 25.47
N GLY A 142 6.55 -5.99 25.42
CA GLY A 142 5.69 -5.75 26.58
C GLY A 142 5.35 -4.28 26.87
N LYS A 143 5.73 -3.34 25.99
CA LYS A 143 5.34 -1.92 26.09
C LYS A 143 4.56 -1.44 24.88
N LEU A 144 3.71 -0.44 25.10
CA LEU A 144 3.02 0.33 24.08
C LEU A 144 4.00 1.28 23.38
N CYS A 145 3.56 1.89 22.28
CA CYS A 145 4.44 2.67 21.41
C CYS A 145 5.06 3.90 22.07
N ASP A 146 4.34 4.51 23.01
CA ASP A 146 4.77 5.65 23.82
C ASP A 146 5.73 5.26 24.96
N GLY A 147 5.93 3.96 25.22
CA GLY A 147 6.74 3.45 26.31
C GLY A 147 5.94 2.97 27.53
N THR A 148 4.63 3.16 27.53
CA THR A 148 3.74 2.72 28.62
C THR A 148 3.76 1.19 28.73
N PRO A 149 3.90 0.59 29.94
CA PRO A 149 3.79 -0.86 30.11
C PRO A 149 2.46 -1.40 29.60
N PHE A 150 2.49 -2.49 28.83
CA PHE A 150 1.27 -3.11 28.29
C PHE A 150 0.38 -3.71 29.38
N ASN A 151 0.98 -4.17 30.48
CA ASN A 151 0.27 -4.55 31.70
C ASN A 151 1.04 -4.06 32.95
N PRO A 152 0.38 -3.96 34.12
CA PRO A 152 1.00 -3.45 35.34
C PRO A 152 2.23 -4.25 35.82
N GLN A 153 2.35 -5.51 35.41
CA GLN A 153 3.44 -6.39 35.83
C GLN A 153 4.66 -6.31 34.90
N THR A 154 4.53 -5.64 33.75
CA THR A 154 5.60 -5.57 32.75
C THR A 154 6.61 -4.50 33.13
N LYS A 155 7.89 -4.89 33.16
CA LYS A 155 8.98 -3.92 33.30
C LYS A 155 9.17 -3.17 31.98
N SER A 156 8.91 -1.87 31.99
CA SER A 156 9.26 -0.96 30.90
C SER A 156 10.43 -0.08 31.34
N ASP A 157 11.30 0.28 30.39
CA ASP A 157 12.32 1.30 30.57
C ASP A 157 11.75 2.74 30.48
N GLY A 158 10.43 2.86 30.27
CA GLY A 158 9.72 4.12 30.09
C GLY A 158 10.06 4.82 28.76
N LYS A 159 10.87 4.20 27.91
CA LYS A 159 11.24 4.77 26.61
C LYS A 159 10.24 4.34 25.55
N PRO A 160 9.98 5.16 24.52
CA PRO A 160 9.17 4.78 23.38
C PRO A 160 9.63 3.46 22.72
N CYS A 161 8.72 2.85 21.97
CA CYS A 161 9.06 1.71 21.12
C CYS A 161 10.13 2.14 20.09
N PRO A 162 11.24 1.39 19.93
CA PRO A 162 12.29 1.74 18.98
C PRO A 162 11.82 1.69 17.51
N LYS A 163 10.67 1.07 17.25
CA LYS A 163 10.05 0.95 15.92
C LYS A 163 8.94 1.97 15.66
N VAL A 164 8.67 2.88 16.59
CA VAL A 164 7.51 3.80 16.51
C VAL A 164 7.51 4.65 15.24
N GLU A 165 8.67 5.18 14.84
CA GLU A 165 8.79 6.01 13.63
C GLU A 165 8.54 5.22 12.35
N GLU A 166 9.17 4.04 12.22
CA GLU A 166 8.99 3.13 11.08
C GLU A 166 7.52 2.67 10.95
N CYS A 167 6.90 2.32 12.08
CA CYS A 167 5.49 1.95 12.10
C CYS A 167 4.57 3.13 11.76
N ARG A 168 4.86 4.33 12.24
CA ARG A 168 4.08 5.54 11.93
C ARG A 168 4.20 5.90 10.47
N GLU A 169 5.39 5.86 9.89
CA GLU A 169 5.60 6.09 8.46
C GLU A 169 4.83 5.07 7.61
N THR A 170 4.88 3.80 8.00
CA THR A 170 4.13 2.72 7.34
C THR A 170 2.62 3.00 7.37
N LEU A 171 2.07 3.30 8.55
CA LEU A 171 0.65 3.57 8.71
C LEU A 171 0.21 4.82 7.93
N ASN A 172 0.97 5.91 7.99
CA ASN A 172 0.65 7.13 7.25
C ASN A 172 0.69 6.90 5.74
N THR A 173 1.72 6.20 5.24
CA THR A 173 1.82 5.85 3.81
C THR A 173 0.61 5.05 3.36
N ILE A 174 0.18 4.09 4.17
CA ILE A 174 -1.02 3.29 3.88
C ILE A 174 -2.27 4.17 3.88
N LEU A 175 -2.45 5.05 4.86
CA LEU A 175 -3.60 5.96 4.92
C LEU A 175 -3.67 6.83 3.67
N ASP A 176 -2.54 7.42 3.27
CA ASP A 176 -2.45 8.30 2.10
C ASP A 176 -2.71 7.55 0.79
N GLU A 177 -2.00 6.44 0.53
CA GLU A 177 -2.09 5.74 -0.76
C GLU A 177 -3.41 4.97 -0.95
N TYR A 178 -4.03 4.53 0.13
CA TYR A 178 -5.30 3.81 0.09
C TYR A 178 -6.53 4.70 0.33
N HIS A 179 -6.32 6.02 0.41
CA HIS A 179 -7.37 7.00 0.66
C HIS A 179 -8.21 6.65 1.90
N LEU A 180 -7.53 6.27 2.97
CA LEU A 180 -8.12 5.95 4.27
C LEU A 180 -7.86 7.09 5.25
N THR A 181 -8.79 7.27 6.17
CA THR A 181 -8.67 8.25 7.26
C THR A 181 -8.93 7.56 8.60
N LEU A 182 -8.27 8.08 9.63
CA LEU A 182 -8.61 7.76 11.01
C LEU A 182 -9.81 8.60 11.41
N ASN A 183 -10.82 7.98 12.02
CA ASN A 183 -11.87 8.76 12.68
C ASN A 183 -11.36 9.27 14.05
N PRO A 184 -12.05 10.24 14.70
CA PRO A 184 -11.56 10.82 15.95
C PRO A 184 -11.27 9.80 17.07
N LYS A 185 -12.05 8.71 17.14
CA LYS A 185 -11.78 7.63 18.12
C LYS A 185 -10.52 6.85 17.79
N GLU A 186 -10.23 6.67 16.50
CA GLU A 186 -9.02 5.98 16.04
C GLU A 186 -7.79 6.87 16.24
N GLU A 187 -7.90 8.19 16.07
CA GLU A 187 -6.79 9.12 16.34
C GLU A 187 -6.33 9.10 17.80
N GLU A 188 -7.26 8.90 18.74
CA GLU A 188 -6.97 8.79 20.18
C GLU A 188 -6.37 7.43 20.59
N MET A 189 -6.46 6.41 19.74
CA MET A 189 -5.94 5.07 20.03
C MET A 189 -4.40 5.02 20.01
N TYR A 190 -3.84 4.04 20.70
CA TYR A 190 -2.42 3.72 20.53
C TYR A 190 -2.12 3.29 19.10
N MET A 191 -0.90 3.59 18.61
CA MET A 191 -0.49 3.31 17.23
C MET A 191 -0.68 1.83 16.84
N THR A 192 -0.43 0.89 17.76
CA THR A 192 -0.69 -0.54 17.53
C THR A 192 -2.16 -0.83 17.25
N GLU A 193 -3.08 -0.23 18.01
CA GLU A 193 -4.51 -0.38 17.81
C GLU A 193 -5.00 0.31 16.53
N GLN A 194 -4.49 1.51 16.22
CA GLN A 194 -4.71 2.19 14.94
C GLN A 194 -4.34 1.28 13.78
N SER A 195 -3.15 0.68 13.85
CA SER A 195 -2.63 -0.20 12.81
C SER A 195 -3.50 -1.44 12.65
N ILE A 196 -3.82 -2.14 13.75
CA ILE A 196 -4.71 -3.31 13.71
C ILE A 196 -6.03 -2.98 13.03
N ARG A 197 -6.64 -1.83 13.35
CA ARG A 197 -7.89 -1.38 12.73
C ARG A 197 -7.72 -1.12 11.24
N ILE A 198 -6.70 -0.37 10.83
CA ILE A 198 -6.49 0.00 9.43
C ILE A 198 -6.13 -1.20 8.57
N PHE A 199 -5.19 -2.04 9.00
CA PHE A 199 -4.84 -3.27 8.29
C PHE A 199 -6.02 -4.25 8.25
N GLY A 200 -6.80 -4.35 9.33
CA GLY A 200 -8.04 -5.12 9.33
C GLY A 200 -9.08 -4.64 8.30
N LYS A 201 -9.28 -3.32 8.17
CA LYS A 201 -10.15 -2.72 7.14
C LYS A 201 -9.65 -3.02 5.72
N LEU A 202 -8.32 -3.01 5.51
CA LEU A 202 -7.71 -3.35 4.23
C LEU A 202 -7.89 -4.83 3.88
N GLY A 203 -7.62 -5.71 4.84
CA GLY A 203 -7.68 -7.15 4.69
C GLY A 203 -9.08 -7.75 4.67
N ALA A 204 -10.10 -7.00 5.10
CA ALA A 204 -11.48 -7.46 5.08
C ALA A 204 -11.91 -7.89 3.66
N LYS A 205 -12.39 -9.13 3.54
CA LYS A 205 -13.00 -9.64 2.29
C LYS A 205 -14.21 -8.77 1.96
N GLN A 206 -14.20 -8.10 0.80
CA GLN A 206 -15.41 -7.45 0.32
C GLN A 206 -16.41 -8.53 -0.11
N LEU A 207 -17.63 -8.45 0.40
CA LEU A 207 -18.77 -9.13 -0.22
C LEU A 207 -18.94 -8.55 -1.63
N PRO A 208 -19.20 -9.39 -2.66
CA PRO A 208 -19.32 -8.91 -4.03
C PRO A 208 -20.42 -7.84 -4.13
N ARG A 209 -20.11 -6.70 -4.76
CA ARG A 209 -21.01 -5.55 -4.95
C ARG A 209 -22.27 -5.86 -5.79
N TYR A 210 -22.37 -7.04 -6.40
CA TYR A 210 -23.53 -7.50 -7.16
C TYR A 210 -23.82 -8.97 -6.85
N GLN A 211 -24.83 -9.24 -6.02
CA GLN A 211 -25.64 -10.44 -6.21
C GLN A 211 -26.73 -10.05 -7.22
N ARG A 212 -26.66 -10.56 -8.46
CA ARG A 212 -27.87 -10.58 -9.29
C ARG A 212 -28.85 -11.44 -8.53
N GLU A 213 -29.99 -10.88 -8.14
CA GLU A 213 -31.16 -11.67 -7.76
C GLU A 213 -31.40 -12.65 -8.91
N THR A 214 -31.08 -13.91 -8.68
CA THR A 214 -31.61 -15.00 -9.50
C THR A 214 -33.11 -14.95 -9.27
N GLN A 215 -33.84 -14.34 -10.20
CA GLN A 215 -35.27 -14.61 -10.38
C GLN A 215 -35.39 -16.12 -10.53
N GLY A 216 -36.01 -16.76 -9.54
CA GLY A 216 -36.37 -18.17 -9.61
C GLY A 216 -37.41 -18.36 -10.70
N ASP A 217 -37.15 -19.35 -11.56
CA ASP A 217 -38.16 -20.01 -12.39
C ASP A 217 -39.15 -20.81 -11.52
#